data_AF-A0A646QJF3-F1
#
_entry.id   AF-A0A646QJF3-F1
#
_cell.length_a   1.000
_cell.length_b   1.000
_cell.length_c   1.000
_cell.angle_alpha   90.00
_cell.angle_beta   90.00
_cell.angle_gamma   90.00
#
_symmetry.space_group_name_H-M   'P 1'
#
loop_
_entity.id
_entity.type
_entity.pdbx_description
1 polymer ?
#
loop_
_entity_poly.entity_id
_entity_poly.type
_entity_poly.pdbx_seq_one_letter_code
_entity_poly.pdbx_strand_id
1 'polypeptide(L)' 'MNSIVYVFLFATLVMSFTSYVSAEVSVEPIRHPRRNPSESECTETCANSFTGGDKSRIEKVEILRDFYCNCHIKIA' A
#
# COMPACT_ATOMS: atom_id res chain seq x y z
N MET A 1 5.15 -14.34 45.30
CA MET A 1 5.27 -15.07 44.02
C MET A 1 4.11 -14.82 43.06
N ASN A 2 2.85 -14.73 43.52
CA ASN A 2 1.69 -14.62 42.63
C ASN A 2 1.64 -13.31 41.80
N SER A 3 1.97 -12.14 42.36
CA SER A 3 1.90 -10.86 41.61
C SER A 3 2.85 -10.77 40.42
N ILE A 4 4.03 -11.38 40.49
CA ILE A 4 5.02 -11.32 39.41
C ILE A 4 4.51 -12.08 38.17
N VAL A 5 3.83 -13.21 38.39
CA VAL A 5 3.23 -14.02 37.33
C VAL A 5 2.12 -13.25 36.62
N TYR A 6 1.29 -12.52 37.36
CA TYR A 6 0.24 -11.68 36.77
C TYR A 6 0.79 -10.51 35.94
N VAL A 7 1.88 -9.88 36.39
CA VAL A 7 2.53 -8.80 35.64
C VAL A 7 3.13 -9.32 34.33
N PHE A 8 3.75 -10.50 34.35
CA PHE A 8 4.27 -11.14 33.14
C PHE A 8 3.16 -11.52 32.16
N LEU A 9 2.06 -12.11 32.64
CA LEU A 9 0.90 -12.45 31.82
C LEU A 9 0.27 -11.22 31.16
N PHE A 10 0.12 -10.14 31.93
CA PHE A 10 -0.42 -8.89 31.43
C PHE A 10 0.50 -8.25 30.38
N ALA A 11 1.81 -8.26 30.60
CA ALA A 11 2.80 -7.75 29.64
C ALA A 11 2.78 -8.53 28.32
N THR A 12 2.69 -9.87 28.38
CA THR A 12 2.60 -10.70 27.16
C THR A 12 1.30 -10.47 26.40
N LEU A 13 0.19 -10.24 27.11
CA LEU A 13 -1.10 -9.95 26.48
C LEU A 13 -1.04 -8.61 25.74
N VAL A 14 -0.47 -7.56 26.33
CA VAL A 14 -0.38 -6.23 25.72
C VAL A 14 0.53 -6.23 24.48
N MET A 15 1.63 -6.98 24.49
CA MET A 15 2.51 -7.13 23.30
C MET A 15 1.84 -7.87 22.13
N SER A 16 0.75 -8.61 22.40
CA SER A 16 0.01 -9.34 21.36
C SER A 16 -0.79 -8.42 20.43
N PHE A 17 -1.11 -7.20 20.86
CA PHE A 17 -2.01 -6.29 20.14
C PHE A 17 -1.32 -5.32 19.18
N THR A 18 0.02 -5.23 19.17
CA THR A 18 0.74 -4.21 18.39
C THR A 18 1.08 -4.60 16.95
N SER A 19 0.66 -5.77 16.48
CA SER A 19 1.23 -6.38 15.26
C SER A 19 0.37 -6.29 14.00
N TYR A 20 -0.66 -5.44 13.93
CA TYR A 20 -1.49 -5.33 12.73
C TYR A 20 -1.66 -3.89 12.25
N VAL A 21 -0.56 -3.25 11.84
CA VAL A 21 -0.62 -2.16 10.86
C VAL A 21 -0.53 -2.80 9.48
N SER A 22 -1.67 -3.26 8.96
CA SER A 22 -1.76 -3.63 7.55
C SER A 22 -1.83 -2.32 6.77
N ALA A 23 -0.82 -2.04 5.94
CA ALA A 23 -0.86 -0.89 5.05
C ALA A 23 -2.09 -1.04 4.13
N GLU A 24 -3.03 -0.11 4.22
CA GLU A 24 -4.20 -0.09 3.36
C GLU A 24 -3.77 0.22 1.92
N VAL A 25 -4.22 -0.59 0.96
CA VAL A 25 -3.88 -0.40 -0.45
C VAL A 25 -5.12 0.09 -1.19
N SER A 26 -5.08 1.32 -1.71
CA SER A 26 -6.10 1.83 -2.62
C SER A 26 -5.87 1.30 -4.02
N VAL A 27 -6.93 0.94 -4.73
CA VAL A 27 -6.85 0.56 -6.14
C VAL A 27 -7.60 1.58 -6.97
N GLU A 28 -6.87 2.36 -7.75
CA GLU A 28 -7.44 3.43 -8.57
C GLU A 28 -7.07 3.29 -10.05
N PRO A 29 -8.06 3.25 -10.96
CA PRO A 29 -7.80 3.25 -12.38
C PRO A 29 -7.50 4.68 -12.88
N ILE A 30 -6.47 4.81 -13.72
CA ILE A 30 -6.13 6.07 -14.38
C ILE A 30 -6.05 5.89 -15.90
N ARG A 31 -6.45 6.94 -16.61
CA ARG A 31 -6.30 7.00 -18.07
C ARG A 31 -4.88 7.44 -18.44
N HIS A 32 -4.24 6.66 -19.30
CA HIS A 32 -2.93 6.95 -19.86
C HIS A 32 -3.05 7.52 -21.29
N PRO A 33 -2.23 8.51 -21.69
CA PRO A 33 -2.29 9.11 -23.04
C PRO A 33 -1.85 8.14 -24.16
N ARG A 34 -0.97 7.20 -23.84
CA ARG A 34 -0.45 6.19 -24.79
C ARG A 34 -1.37 4.97 -24.86
N ARG A 35 -1.55 4.43 -26.07
CA ARG A 35 -2.16 3.11 -26.30
C ARG A 35 -1.19 2.02 -25.85
N ASN A 36 -1.68 1.05 -25.07
CA ASN A 36 -0.90 -0.03 -24.45
C ASN A 36 0.40 0.48 -23.77
N PRO A 37 0.28 1.24 -22.67
CA PRO A 37 1.44 1.76 -21.94
C PRO A 37 2.29 0.64 -21.33
N SER A 38 3.59 0.89 -21.15
CA SER A 38 4.42 -0.01 -20.36
C SER A 38 4.12 0.13 -18.87
N GLU A 39 4.49 -0.87 -18.08
CA GLU A 39 4.36 -0.82 -16.62
C GLU A 39 5.11 0.37 -16.01
N SER A 40 6.28 0.72 -16.56
CA SER A 40 7.07 1.88 -16.13
C SER A 40 6.36 3.21 -16.39
N GLU A 41 5.73 3.37 -17.56
CA GLU A 41 4.96 4.57 -17.93
C GLU A 41 3.71 4.71 -17.04
N CYS A 42 3.01 3.60 -16.81
CA CYS A 42 1.89 3.58 -15.88
C CYS A 42 2.33 3.91 -14.46
N THR A 43 3.45 3.37 -13.96
CA THR A 43 3.98 3.65 -12.62
C THR A 43 4.29 5.13 -12.44
N GLU A 44 4.91 5.75 -13.43
CA GLU A 44 5.20 7.18 -13.41
C GLU A 44 3.91 8.01 -13.42
N THR A 45 2.93 7.63 -14.24
CA THR A 45 1.63 8.30 -14.29
C THR A 45 0.86 8.17 -12.98
N CYS A 46 0.85 6.98 -12.38
CA CYS A 46 0.24 6.72 -11.07
C CYS A 46 0.90 7.57 -9.98
N ALA A 47 2.24 7.57 -9.92
CA ALA A 47 2.97 8.34 -8.92
C ALA A 47 2.70 9.85 -9.07
N ASN A 48 2.79 10.37 -10.29
CA ASN A 48 2.54 11.79 -10.55
C ASN A 48 1.11 12.22 -10.21
N SER A 49 0.12 11.35 -10.39
CA SER A 49 -1.29 11.69 -10.21
C SER A 49 -1.77 11.53 -8.76
N PHE A 50 -1.29 10.50 -8.05
CA PHE A 50 -1.82 10.14 -6.73
C PHE A 50 -0.86 10.42 -5.56
N THR A 51 0.45 10.45 -5.82
CA THR A 51 1.47 10.54 -4.75
C THR A 51 2.40 11.74 -4.92
N GLY A 52 2.11 12.65 -5.86
CA GLY A 52 2.93 13.82 -6.16
C GLY A 52 4.29 13.48 -6.78
N GLY A 53 4.43 12.30 -7.38
CA GLY A 53 5.65 11.79 -8.01
C GLY A 53 6.42 10.76 -7.17
N ASP A 54 5.96 10.45 -5.96
CA ASP A 54 6.61 9.46 -5.10
C ASP A 54 6.27 8.02 -5.51
N LYS A 55 7.21 7.37 -6.21
CA LYS A 55 7.07 5.99 -6.68
C LYS A 55 7.10 4.95 -5.56
N SER A 56 7.64 5.28 -4.37
CA SER A 56 7.72 4.31 -3.25
C SER A 56 6.35 3.96 -2.65
N ARG A 57 5.38 4.86 -2.85
CA ARG A 57 3.98 4.72 -2.46
C ARG A 57 3.14 3.94 -3.47
N ILE A 58 3.70 3.58 -4.63
CA ILE A 58 3.05 2.69 -5.59
C ILE A 58 3.52 1.27 -5.30
N GLU A 59 2.59 0.39 -4.92
CA GLU A 59 2.89 -1.01 -4.62
C GLU A 59 2.96 -1.86 -5.87
N LYS A 60 2.01 -1.66 -6.78
CA LYS A 60 1.88 -2.41 -8.02
C LYS A 60 1.12 -1.58 -9.04
N VAL A 61 1.35 -1.88 -10.31
CA VAL A 61 0.58 -1.33 -11.42
C VAL A 61 0.16 -2.45 -12.36
N GLU A 62 -1.09 -2.41 -12.83
CA GLU A 62 -1.62 -3.36 -13.79
C GLU A 62 -2.10 -2.64 -15.05
N ILE A 63 -1.80 -3.20 -16.23
CA ILE A 63 -2.30 -2.67 -17.50
C ILE A 63 -3.68 -3.28 -17.73
N LEU A 64 -4.73 -2.49 -17.48
CA LEU A 64 -6.13 -2.96 -17.57
C LEU A 64 -6.58 -3.18 -19.02
N ARG A 65 -6.32 -2.18 -19.87
CA ARG A 65 -6.74 -2.12 -21.27
C ARG A 65 -6.01 -0.97 -21.97
N ASP A 66 -6.18 -0.87 -23.29
CA ASP A 66 -5.69 0.27 -24.06
C ASP A 66 -6.03 1.59 -23.36
N PHE A 67 -5.02 2.43 -23.12
CA PHE A 67 -5.12 3.74 -22.45
C PHE A 67 -5.51 3.69 -20.96
N TYR A 68 -5.46 2.56 -20.26
CA TYR A 68 -5.78 2.50 -18.84
C TYR A 68 -4.75 1.69 -18.03
N CYS A 69 -4.39 2.24 -16.88
CA CYS A 69 -3.55 1.60 -15.87
C CYS A 69 -4.34 1.50 -14.55
N ASN A 70 -4.16 0.43 -13.80
CA ASN A 70 -4.65 0.29 -12.43
C ASN A 70 -3.50 0.54 -11.46
N CYS A 71 -3.65 1.50 -10.57
CA CYS A 71 -2.63 1.90 -9.60
C CYS A 71 -2.97 1.29 -8.24
N HIS A 72 -2.09 0.47 -7.69
CA HIS A 72 -2.18 0.00 -6.30
C HIS A 72 -1.32 0.91 -5.43
N ILE A 73 -1.96 1.77 -4.65
CA ILE A 73 -1.33 2.87 -3.91
C ILE A 73 -1.36 2.54 -2.42
N LYS A 74 -0.21 2.63 -1.76
CA LYS A 74 -0.12 2.50 -0.31
C LYS A 74 -0.70 3.76 0.35
N ILE A 75 -1.81 3.58 1.02
CA ILE A 75 -2.36 4.56 1.96
C ILE A 75 -1.61 4.32 3.28
N ALA A 76 -0.92 5.37 3.74
CA ALA A 76 -0.09 5.37 4.94
C ALA A 76 -0.50 6.55 5.81
#